data_AF-A0A918XD55-F1
#
_entry.id   AF-A0A918XD55-F1
#
_cell.length_a   1.000
_cell.length_b   1.000
_cell.length_c   1.000
_cell.angle_alpha   90.00
_cell.angle_beta   90.00
_cell.angle_gamma   90.00
#
_symmetry.space_group_name_H-M   'P 1'
#
loop_
_entity.id
_entity.type
_entity.pdbx_description
1 polymer ?
#
loop_
_entity_poly.entity_id
_entity_poly.type
_entity_poly.pdbx_seq_one_letter_code
_entity_poly.pdbx_strand_id
1 'polypeptide(L)'
;MSADASGPTPEGSVAKLMELSDKPTPVRRLISWSSRPPGRLYIPACAVVGIALLYEDSVPGGHLPTFLFGLIAGLLLAGMGALRLGIALAVARPMIRYYWLRWISAPLVAAVAIGVAFVDIPLQTRVQASTEQLTELREQVDGSTTIPRNGKTTGLYQLHSVSVADGITHYEIENAGLFSPAGLAHSTEEIPDGVFLPGQGSKIYEHVADDWYVWVAH
;
A
#
# COMPACT_ATOMS: atom_id res chain seq x y z
N MET A 1 75.19 39.59 -21.70
CA MET A 1 74.10 38.84 -22.37
C MET A 1 73.58 37.84 -21.35
N SER A 2 72.49 38.18 -20.67
CA SER A 2 71.85 37.31 -19.67
C SER A 2 70.61 36.69 -20.29
N ALA A 3 70.53 35.36 -20.25
CA ALA A 3 69.35 34.61 -20.66
C ALA A 3 68.45 34.42 -19.43
N ASP A 4 67.32 35.12 -19.39
CA ASP A 4 66.25 34.87 -18.43
C ASP A 4 65.50 33.59 -18.84
N ALA A 5 65.69 32.54 -18.05
CA ALA A 5 64.91 31.32 -18.15
C ALA A 5 63.60 31.50 -17.36
N SER A 6 62.54 31.90 -18.05
CA SER A 6 61.17 31.88 -17.53
C SER A 6 60.68 30.43 -17.42
N GLY A 7 60.87 29.81 -16.26
CA GLY A 7 60.23 28.55 -15.91
C GLY A 7 58.73 28.75 -15.62
N PRO A 8 57.85 27.77 -15.93
CA PRO A 8 56.42 27.88 -15.66
C PRO A 8 56.15 27.88 -14.15
N THR A 9 55.38 28.86 -13.67
CA THR A 9 54.99 29.00 -12.26
C THR A 9 54.07 27.83 -11.82
N PRO A 10 54.37 27.16 -10.70
CA PRO A 10 53.63 25.97 -10.23
C PRO A 10 52.17 26.27 -9.83
N GLU A 11 51.84 27.53 -9.56
CA GLU A 11 50.49 27.95 -9.13
C GLU A 11 49.42 27.76 -10.23
N GLY A 12 49.79 27.92 -11.51
CA GLY A 12 48.88 27.69 -12.63
C GLY A 12 48.59 26.21 -12.90
N SER A 13 49.48 25.30 -12.49
CA SER A 13 49.33 23.86 -12.71
C SER A 13 48.39 23.22 -11.68
N VAL A 14 48.49 23.64 -10.41
CA VAL A 14 47.59 23.16 -9.34
C VAL A 14 46.16 23.67 -9.53
N ALA A 15 45.99 24.94 -9.93
CA ALA A 15 44.67 25.49 -10.25
C ALA A 15 43.99 24.73 -11.40
N LYS A 16 44.75 24.36 -12.44
CA LYS A 16 44.26 23.59 -13.59
C LYS A 16 43.99 22.12 -13.24
N LEU A 17 44.75 21.53 -12.30
CA LEU A 17 44.50 20.20 -11.73
C LEU A 17 43.29 20.18 -10.79
N MET A 18 42.99 21.31 -10.12
CA MET A 18 41.76 21.49 -9.33
C MET A 18 40.53 21.75 -10.22
N GLU A 19 40.69 22.40 -11.36
CA GLU A 19 39.63 22.59 -12.37
C GLU A 19 39.33 21.27 -13.13
N LEU A 20 40.36 20.44 -13.34
CA LEU A 20 40.26 19.04 -13.79
C LEU A 20 39.89 18.05 -12.68
N SER A 21 39.68 18.52 -11.44
CA SER A 21 39.13 17.70 -10.37
C SER A 21 37.64 17.49 -10.67
N ASP A 22 37.43 16.49 -11.54
CA ASP A 22 36.20 16.07 -12.18
C ASP A 22 34.96 16.37 -11.34
N LYS A 23 34.05 17.19 -11.90
CA LYS A 23 32.65 17.15 -11.48
C LYS A 23 32.23 15.68 -11.52
N PRO A 24 31.79 15.10 -10.38
CA PRO A 24 31.51 13.67 -10.33
C PRO A 24 30.47 13.35 -11.39
N THR A 25 30.79 12.40 -12.27
CA THR A 25 29.89 11.93 -13.33
C THR A 25 28.55 11.51 -12.71
N PRO A 26 27.43 11.62 -13.44
CA PRO A 26 26.11 11.26 -12.92
C PRO A 26 26.08 9.83 -12.37
N VAL A 27 26.84 8.90 -12.99
CA VAL A 27 27.03 7.53 -12.52
C VAL A 27 27.74 7.48 -11.15
N ARG A 28 28.84 8.23 -10.96
CA ARG A 28 29.53 8.29 -9.65
C ARG A 28 28.67 8.92 -8.57
N ARG A 29 27.85 9.93 -8.90
CA ARG A 29 26.86 10.51 -7.97
C ARG A 29 25.80 9.48 -7.58
N LEU A 30 25.30 8.72 -8.55
CA LEU A 30 24.31 7.67 -8.29
C LEU A 30 24.88 6.54 -7.42
N ILE A 31 26.11 6.08 -7.71
CA ILE A 31 26.79 5.04 -6.93
C ILE A 31 27.05 5.52 -5.50
N SER A 32 27.59 6.72 -5.32
CA SER A 32 27.86 7.29 -3.98
C SER A 32 26.61 7.58 -3.16
N TRP A 33 25.49 7.92 -3.81
CA TRP A 33 24.20 8.06 -3.13
C TRP A 33 23.59 6.69 -2.78
N SER A 34 23.75 5.69 -3.65
CA SER A 34 23.16 4.36 -3.48
C SER A 34 23.92 3.46 -2.52
N SER A 35 25.23 3.68 -2.38
CA SER A 35 26.10 2.93 -1.45
C SER A 35 25.96 3.40 0.00
N ARG A 36 25.26 4.52 0.24
CA ARG A 36 24.92 4.96 1.60
C ARG A 36 23.79 4.08 2.14
N PRO A 37 23.85 3.70 3.43
CA PRO A 37 22.79 2.92 4.04
C PRO A 37 21.44 3.65 3.90
N PRO A 38 20.33 2.91 3.78
CA PRO A 38 19.00 3.50 3.70
C PRO A 38 18.81 4.52 4.82
N GLY A 39 18.42 5.74 4.44
CA GLY A 39 18.29 6.85 5.38
C GLY A 39 17.23 6.58 6.45
N ARG A 40 17.33 7.29 7.58
CA ARG A 40 16.39 7.13 8.72
C ARG A 40 14.91 7.30 8.35
N LEU A 41 14.61 8.01 7.25
CA LEU A 41 13.25 8.25 6.77
C LEU A 41 12.74 7.18 5.78
N TYR A 42 13.63 6.38 5.19
CA TYR A 42 13.22 5.39 4.18
C TYR A 42 12.38 4.25 4.77
N ILE A 43 12.81 3.72 5.92
CA ILE A 43 12.11 2.62 6.59
C ILE A 43 10.72 3.08 7.09
N PRO A 44 10.60 4.24 7.78
CA PRO A 44 9.28 4.80 8.11
C PRO A 44 8.39 5.03 6.88
N ALA A 45 8.93 5.54 5.77
CA ALA A 45 8.16 5.73 4.54
C ALA A 45 7.62 4.40 3.98
N CYS A 46 8.44 3.34 3.97
CA CYS A 46 7.99 2.01 3.57
C CYS A 46 6.91 1.47 4.51
N ALA A 47 7.05 1.70 5.82
CA ALA A 47 6.04 1.28 6.80
C ALA A 47 4.71 2.03 6.59
N VAL A 48 4.74 3.35 6.36
CA VAL A 48 3.53 4.15 6.09
C VAL A 48 2.82 3.66 4.82
N VAL A 49 3.57 3.40 3.75
CA VAL A 49 2.98 2.86 2.51
C VAL A 49 2.42 1.46 2.72
N GLY A 50 3.12 0.59 3.47
CA GLY A 50 2.61 -0.73 3.82
C GLY A 50 1.31 -0.66 4.63
N ILE A 51 1.23 0.24 5.61
CA ILE A 51 0.00 0.49 6.39
C ILE A 51 -1.13 1.00 5.49
N ALA A 52 -0.84 1.90 4.55
CA ALA A 52 -1.84 2.41 3.62
C ALA A 52 -2.41 1.30 2.71
N LEU A 53 -1.57 0.38 2.26
CA LEU A 53 -1.99 -0.80 1.49
C LEU A 53 -2.82 -1.77 2.34
N LEU A 54 -2.43 -2.03 3.60
CA LEU A 54 -3.22 -2.84 4.51
C LEU A 54 -4.59 -2.21 4.85
N TYR A 55 -4.65 -0.87 4.91
CA TYR A 55 -5.92 -0.18 5.05
C TYR A 55 -6.81 -0.38 3.82
N GLU A 56 -6.23 -0.34 2.63
CA GLU A 56 -6.98 -0.56 1.38
C GLU A 56 -7.56 -1.97 1.31
N ASP A 57 -6.77 -2.97 1.71
CA ASP A 57 -7.18 -4.38 1.84
C ASP A 57 -8.35 -4.58 2.83
N SER A 58 -8.48 -3.70 3.83
CA SER A 58 -9.60 -3.73 4.79
C SER A 58 -10.92 -3.15 4.25
N VAL A 59 -10.93 -2.60 3.03
CA VAL A 59 -12.12 -2.01 2.40
C VAL A 59 -12.71 -2.99 1.39
N PRO A 60 -13.99 -3.38 1.51
CA PRO A 60 -14.64 -4.30 0.57
C PRO A 60 -14.56 -3.80 -0.88
N GLY A 61 -14.04 -4.62 -1.78
CA GLY A 61 -13.88 -4.27 -3.20
C GLY A 61 -12.79 -3.21 -3.49
N GLY A 62 -12.01 -2.80 -2.48
CA GLY A 62 -10.92 -1.83 -2.59
C GLY A 62 -11.37 -0.36 -2.55
N HIS A 63 -10.40 0.53 -2.42
CA HIS A 63 -10.62 1.99 -2.45
C HIS A 63 -9.66 2.64 -3.45
N LEU A 64 -10.16 2.99 -4.64
CA LEU A 64 -9.35 3.36 -5.81
C LEU A 64 -8.30 4.46 -5.53
N PRO A 65 -8.61 5.58 -4.85
CA PRO A 65 -7.60 6.59 -4.51
C PRO A 65 -6.45 6.06 -3.66
N THR A 66 -6.77 5.21 -2.68
CA THR A 66 -5.78 4.65 -1.74
C THR A 66 -4.94 3.59 -2.43
N PHE A 67 -5.58 2.76 -3.27
CA PHE A 67 -4.91 1.75 -4.09
C PHE A 67 -3.87 2.39 -5.01
N LEU A 68 -4.26 3.42 -5.77
CA LEU A 68 -3.34 4.13 -6.67
C LEU A 68 -2.18 4.77 -5.92
N PHE A 69 -2.46 5.42 -4.78
CA PHE A 69 -1.42 6.00 -3.95
C PHE A 69 -0.44 4.94 -3.42
N GLY A 70 -0.96 3.85 -2.86
CA GLY A 70 -0.18 2.73 -2.34
C GLY A 70 0.66 2.06 -3.42
N LEU A 71 0.08 1.82 -4.60
CA LEU A 71 0.77 1.22 -5.75
C LEU A 71 1.90 2.11 -6.27
N ILE A 72 1.62 3.39 -6.53
CA ILE A 72 2.62 4.34 -7.06
C ILE A 72 3.74 4.55 -6.05
N ALA A 73 3.39 4.85 -4.78
CA ALA A 73 4.38 5.06 -3.73
C ALA A 73 5.19 3.78 -3.46
N GLY A 74 4.53 2.62 -3.45
CA GLY A 74 5.14 1.31 -3.27
C GLY A 74 6.14 0.98 -4.38
N LEU A 75 5.76 1.16 -5.64
CA LEU A 75 6.64 0.95 -6.80
C LEU A 75 7.87 1.87 -6.77
N LEU A 76 7.69 3.15 -6.42
CA LEU A 76 8.79 4.10 -6.31
C LEU A 76 9.77 3.71 -5.20
N LEU A 77 9.27 3.34 -4.02
CA LEU A 77 10.10 2.89 -2.91
C LEU A 77 10.80 1.57 -3.22
N ALA A 78 10.09 0.59 -3.78
CA ALA A 78 10.63 -0.69 -4.18
C ALA A 78 11.73 -0.54 -5.26
N GLY A 79 11.47 0.28 -6.28
CA GLY A 79 12.45 0.59 -7.32
C GLY A 79 13.70 1.26 -6.75
N MET A 80 13.53 2.23 -5.84
CA MET A 80 14.64 2.86 -5.14
C MET A 80 15.43 1.87 -4.28
N GLY A 81 14.74 0.99 -3.55
CA GLY A 81 15.35 -0.07 -2.73
C GLY A 81 16.14 -1.07 -3.57
N ALA A 82 15.55 -1.57 -4.65
CA ALA A 82 16.17 -2.52 -5.57
C ALA A 82 17.40 -1.92 -6.26
N LEU A 83 17.31 -0.68 -6.73
CA LEU A 83 18.45 0.03 -7.32
C LEU A 83 19.61 0.17 -6.32
N ARG A 84 19.29 0.58 -5.08
CA ARG A 84 20.28 0.71 -4.02
C ARG A 84 20.93 -0.63 -3.67
N LEU A 85 20.12 -1.67 -3.52
CA LEU A 85 20.60 -3.01 -3.16
C LEU A 85 21.47 -3.60 -4.28
N GLY A 86 21.05 -3.47 -5.55
CA GLY A 86 21.82 -3.93 -6.70
C GLY A 86 23.20 -3.27 -6.80
N ILE A 87 23.26 -1.94 -6.65
CA ILE A 87 24.54 -1.20 -6.65
C ILE A 87 25.39 -1.58 -5.43
N ALA A 88 24.78 -1.71 -4.26
CA ALA A 88 25.52 -2.07 -3.04
C ALA A 88 26.09 -3.50 -3.11
N LEU A 89 25.37 -4.45 -3.72
CA LEU A 89 25.87 -5.82 -3.95
C LEU A 89 27.03 -5.86 -4.94
N ALA A 90 27.05 -4.94 -5.92
CA ALA A 90 28.12 -4.84 -6.91
C ALA A 90 29.37 -4.12 -6.36
N VAL A 91 29.23 -3.06 -5.56
CA VAL A 91 30.33 -2.14 -5.22
C VAL A 91 30.62 -2.04 -3.71
N ALA A 92 29.63 -2.27 -2.85
CA ALA A 92 29.69 -1.94 -1.41
C ALA A 92 29.35 -3.12 -0.48
N ARG A 93 29.76 -4.35 -0.86
CA ARG A 93 29.53 -5.58 -0.06
C ARG A 93 29.94 -5.49 1.42
N PRO A 94 31.08 -4.87 1.81
CA PRO A 94 31.45 -4.75 3.23
C PRO A 94 30.45 -3.88 4.01
N MET A 95 29.91 -2.84 3.36
CA MET A 95 28.94 -1.91 3.94
C MET A 95 27.58 -2.60 4.17
N ILE A 96 27.18 -3.49 3.26
CA ILE A 96 25.98 -4.34 3.43
C ILE A 96 26.16 -5.22 4.66
N ARG A 97 27.30 -5.88 4.82
CA ARG A 97 27.52 -6.81 5.94
C ARG A 97 27.42 -6.12 7.30
N TYR A 98 27.93 -4.89 7.42
CA TYR A 98 27.85 -4.11 8.66
C TYR A 98 26.44 -3.58 8.96
N TYR A 99 25.70 -3.14 7.93
CA TYR A 99 24.35 -2.56 8.10
C TYR A 99 23.22 -3.47 7.59
N TRP A 100 23.42 -4.80 7.59
CA TRP A 100 22.54 -5.75 6.89
C TRP A 100 21.08 -5.69 7.35
N LEU A 101 20.83 -5.43 8.64
CA LEU A 101 19.48 -5.24 9.17
C LEU A 101 18.70 -4.11 8.48
N ARG A 102 19.37 -3.01 8.11
CA ARG A 102 18.71 -1.89 7.41
C ARG A 102 18.41 -2.21 5.95
N TRP A 103 19.16 -3.14 5.36
CA TRP A 103 18.95 -3.59 3.99
C TRP A 103 17.81 -4.60 3.90
N ILE A 104 17.67 -5.48 4.89
CA ILE A 104 16.61 -6.49 4.92
C ILE A 104 15.29 -5.96 5.49
N SER A 105 15.31 -4.86 6.27
CA SER A 105 14.11 -4.34 6.92
C SER A 105 12.98 -3.96 5.95
N ALA A 106 13.31 -3.33 4.82
CA ALA A 106 12.28 -2.94 3.84
C ALA A 106 11.65 -4.17 3.15
N PRO A 107 12.41 -5.16 2.66
CA PRO A 107 11.86 -6.44 2.21
C PRO A 107 11.05 -7.16 3.29
N LEU A 108 11.49 -7.13 4.55
CA LEU A 108 10.78 -7.76 5.66
C LEU A 108 9.44 -7.08 5.92
N VAL A 109 9.40 -5.74 5.93
CA VAL A 109 8.15 -4.97 6.06
C VAL A 109 7.20 -5.30 4.91
N ALA A 110 7.71 -5.37 3.67
CA ALA A 110 6.90 -5.77 2.52
C ALA A 110 6.39 -7.21 2.66
N ALA A 111 7.23 -8.16 3.06
CA ALA A 111 6.85 -9.55 3.26
C ALA A 111 5.79 -9.71 4.36
N VAL A 112 5.90 -8.96 5.46
CA VAL A 112 4.89 -8.94 6.53
C VAL A 112 3.59 -8.33 6.00
N ALA A 113 3.63 -7.21 5.29
CA ALA A 113 2.43 -6.59 4.73
C ALA A 113 1.72 -7.52 3.75
N ILE A 114 2.46 -8.14 2.82
CA ILE A 114 1.92 -9.13 1.88
C ILE A 114 1.35 -10.33 2.63
N GLY A 115 2.09 -10.83 3.63
CA GLY A 115 1.66 -11.98 4.43
C GLY A 115 0.38 -11.71 5.21
N VAL A 116 0.18 -10.48 5.71
CA VAL A 116 -1.06 -10.08 6.40
C VAL A 116 -2.21 -9.90 5.42
N ALA A 117 -1.97 -9.33 4.24
CA ALA A 117 -2.99 -9.16 3.20
C ALA A 117 -3.45 -10.51 2.63
N PHE A 118 -2.55 -11.47 2.43
CA PHE A 118 -2.87 -12.78 1.84
C PHE A 118 -3.86 -13.63 2.66
N VAL A 119 -4.02 -13.33 3.95
CA VAL A 119 -4.91 -14.06 4.87
C VAL A 119 -6.13 -13.25 5.26
N ASP A 120 -6.39 -12.12 4.58
CA ASP A 120 -7.55 -11.23 4.79
C ASP A 120 -7.75 -10.78 6.26
N ILE A 121 -6.69 -10.83 7.07
CA ILE A 121 -6.73 -10.42 8.49
C ILE A 121 -7.26 -8.99 8.65
N PRO A 122 -6.83 -7.99 7.85
CA PRO A 122 -7.31 -6.62 8.00
C PRO A 122 -8.83 -6.50 7.80
N LEU A 123 -9.37 -7.21 6.80
CA LEU A 123 -10.80 -7.22 6.51
C LEU A 123 -11.58 -7.94 7.61
N GLN A 124 -11.18 -9.17 7.96
CA GLN A 124 -11.84 -9.97 8.99
C GLN A 124 -11.87 -9.25 10.34
N THR A 125 -10.75 -8.66 10.76
CA THR A 125 -10.68 -7.93 12.03
C THR A 125 -11.59 -6.70 12.05
N ARG A 126 -11.70 -5.99 10.92
CA ARG A 126 -12.57 -4.81 10.80
C ARG A 126 -14.06 -5.19 10.80
N VAL A 127 -14.41 -6.29 10.15
CA VAL A 127 -15.78 -6.85 10.15
C VAL A 127 -16.17 -7.33 11.55
N GLN A 128 -15.33 -8.14 12.19
CA GLN A 128 -15.56 -8.63 13.55
C GLN A 128 -15.74 -7.47 14.55
N ALA A 129 -14.88 -6.45 14.48
CA ALA A 129 -15.01 -5.27 15.32
C ALA A 129 -16.27 -4.43 15.04
N SER A 130 -16.91 -4.59 13.88
CA SER A 130 -18.12 -3.87 13.48
C SER A 130 -19.40 -4.71 13.57
N THR A 131 -19.29 -6.01 13.85
CA THR A 131 -20.40 -6.98 13.73
C THR A 131 -21.59 -6.63 14.62
N GLU A 132 -21.34 -6.28 15.88
CA GLU A 132 -22.40 -5.93 16.85
C GLU A 132 -23.23 -4.74 16.37
N GLN A 133 -22.56 -3.65 15.97
CA GLN A 133 -23.24 -2.43 15.52
C GLN A 133 -23.96 -2.59 14.17
N LEU A 134 -23.41 -3.39 13.27
CA LEU A 134 -24.06 -3.68 11.98
C LEU A 134 -25.29 -4.57 12.17
N THR A 135 -25.23 -5.53 13.09
CA THR A 135 -26.37 -6.41 13.42
C THR A 135 -27.47 -5.64 14.14
N GLU A 136 -27.12 -4.76 15.09
CA GLU A 136 -28.09 -3.85 15.73
C GLU A 136 -28.75 -2.94 14.70
N LEU A 137 -28.00 -2.46 13.69
CA LEU A 137 -28.57 -1.67 12.61
C LEU A 137 -29.56 -2.49 11.78
N ARG A 138 -29.31 -3.78 11.52
CA ARG A 138 -30.25 -4.66 10.82
C ARG A 138 -31.58 -4.74 11.55
N GLU A 139 -31.58 -4.86 12.87
CA GLU A 139 -32.81 -4.91 13.68
C GLU A 139 -33.66 -3.64 13.56
N GLN A 140 -33.06 -2.51 13.16
CA GLN A 140 -33.73 -1.23 12.95
C GLN A 140 -34.25 -1.04 11.51
N VAL A 141 -33.87 -1.92 10.57
CA VAL A 141 -34.30 -1.85 9.17
C VAL A 141 -35.47 -2.82 8.96
N ASP A 142 -36.65 -2.29 8.66
CA ASP A 142 -37.78 -3.12 8.23
C ASP A 142 -37.46 -3.80 6.89
N GLY A 143 -37.72 -5.11 6.80
CA GLY A 143 -37.21 -6.02 5.76
C GLY A 143 -37.69 -5.78 4.31
N SER A 144 -38.27 -4.62 3.99
CA SER A 144 -38.80 -4.32 2.65
C SER A 144 -38.32 -2.99 2.06
N THR A 145 -37.43 -2.24 2.71
CA THR A 145 -36.96 -0.94 2.21
C THR A 145 -35.45 -0.76 2.30
N THR A 146 -34.88 -0.18 1.24
CA THR A 146 -33.51 0.35 1.26
C THR A 146 -33.51 1.66 2.04
N ILE A 147 -32.75 1.71 3.13
CA ILE A 147 -32.60 2.89 3.96
C ILE A 147 -31.28 3.59 3.62
N PRO A 148 -31.30 4.82 3.08
CA PRO A 148 -30.09 5.58 2.85
C PRO A 148 -29.46 5.99 4.18
N ARG A 149 -28.14 5.85 4.26
CA ARG A 149 -27.31 6.23 5.41
C ARG A 149 -26.47 7.47 5.13
N ASN A 150 -26.32 7.88 3.87
CA ASN A 150 -25.65 9.11 3.43
C ASN A 150 -24.26 9.30 4.06
N GLY A 151 -23.45 8.23 4.11
CA GLY A 151 -22.11 8.23 4.69
C GLY A 151 -22.05 8.14 6.21
N LYS A 152 -23.17 7.88 6.90
CA LYS A 152 -23.18 7.74 8.37
C LYS A 152 -22.36 6.53 8.80
N THR A 153 -21.39 6.77 9.69
CA THR A 153 -20.55 5.73 10.26
C THR A 153 -21.35 4.76 11.12
N THR A 154 -21.16 3.46 10.90
CA THR A 154 -21.66 2.35 11.72
C THR A 154 -20.51 1.35 11.89
N GLY A 155 -20.09 1.07 13.11
CA GLY A 155 -18.84 0.36 13.39
C GLY A 155 -17.63 1.12 12.84
N LEU A 156 -16.80 0.42 12.08
CA LEU A 156 -15.64 0.98 11.39
C LEU A 156 -15.93 1.35 9.92
N TYR A 157 -17.19 1.32 9.47
CA TYR A 157 -17.58 1.57 8.09
C TYR A 157 -18.46 2.81 7.95
N GLN A 158 -18.25 3.58 6.88
CA GLN A 158 -19.18 4.62 6.45
C GLN A 158 -20.17 3.97 5.49
N LEU A 159 -21.46 3.99 5.83
CA LEU A 159 -22.47 3.32 5.03
C LEU A 159 -23.14 4.31 4.08
N HIS A 160 -23.26 3.93 2.81
CA HIS A 160 -24.07 4.64 1.83
C HIS A 160 -25.56 4.30 2.02
N SER A 161 -25.86 3.00 2.08
CA SER A 161 -27.22 2.48 2.22
C SER A 161 -27.22 1.13 2.94
N VAL A 162 -28.38 0.75 3.50
CA VAL A 162 -28.63 -0.60 4.01
C VAL A 162 -29.92 -1.11 3.39
N SER A 163 -29.93 -2.37 2.95
CA SER A 163 -31.11 -3.02 2.38
C SER A 163 -31.19 -4.47 2.85
N VAL A 164 -32.40 -5.01 2.87
CA VAL A 164 -32.65 -6.42 3.19
C VAL A 164 -33.42 -7.03 2.01
N ALA A 165 -32.89 -8.11 1.44
CA ALA A 165 -33.51 -8.82 0.33
C ALA A 165 -33.29 -10.33 0.51
N ASP A 166 -34.38 -11.11 0.45
CA ASP A 166 -34.37 -12.58 0.56
C ASP A 166 -33.57 -13.12 1.76
N GLY A 167 -33.68 -12.46 2.92
CA GLY A 167 -32.99 -12.85 4.16
C GLY A 167 -31.53 -12.39 4.26
N ILE A 168 -30.96 -11.84 3.18
CA ILE A 168 -29.61 -11.26 3.15
C ILE A 168 -29.70 -9.76 3.45
N THR A 169 -28.87 -9.29 4.37
CA THR A 169 -28.73 -7.85 4.64
C THR A 169 -27.50 -7.31 3.93
N HIS A 170 -27.68 -6.32 3.04
CA HIS A 170 -26.60 -5.65 2.34
C HIS A 170 -26.32 -4.30 2.98
N TYR A 171 -25.05 -4.09 3.32
CA TYR A 171 -24.49 -2.83 3.78
C TYR A 171 -23.61 -2.29 2.67
N GLU A 172 -24.10 -1.28 1.96
CA GLU A 172 -23.31 -0.58 0.94
C GLU A 172 -22.36 0.39 1.63
N ILE A 173 -21.07 0.28 1.33
CA ILE A 173 -20.05 1.11 1.96
C ILE A 173 -19.72 2.28 1.04
N GLU A 174 -19.65 3.46 1.63
CA GLU A 174 -19.33 4.70 0.93
C GLU A 174 -17.93 4.61 0.31
N ASN A 175 -17.82 4.88 -1.00
CA ASN A 175 -16.58 4.80 -1.78
C ASN A 175 -15.90 3.42 -1.80
N ALA A 176 -16.62 2.34 -1.45
CA ALA A 176 -16.12 0.98 -1.58
C ALA A 176 -16.29 0.45 -3.01
N GLY A 177 -15.30 -0.28 -3.48
CA GLY A 177 -15.24 -0.80 -4.84
C GLY A 177 -14.38 0.05 -5.78
N LEU A 178 -13.55 -0.60 -6.58
CA LEU A 178 -12.65 0.10 -7.51
C LEU A 178 -13.40 0.79 -8.66
N PHE A 179 -14.39 0.11 -9.23
CA PHE A 179 -15.16 0.57 -10.40
C PHE A 179 -16.68 0.46 -10.27
N SER A 180 -17.13 -0.38 -9.34
CA SER A 180 -18.54 -0.67 -9.09
C SER A 180 -18.78 -0.64 -7.58
N PRO A 181 -20.00 -0.31 -7.13
CA PRO A 181 -20.33 -0.34 -5.71
C PRO A 181 -20.00 -1.69 -5.07
N ALA A 182 -19.44 -1.65 -3.88
CA ALA A 182 -19.14 -2.81 -3.08
C ALA A 182 -19.57 -2.59 -1.62
N GLY A 183 -19.66 -3.69 -0.88
CA GLY A 183 -20.11 -3.63 0.50
C GLY A 183 -19.96 -4.95 1.24
N LEU A 184 -20.60 -5.00 2.40
CA LEU A 184 -20.73 -6.21 3.21
C LEU A 184 -22.13 -6.77 3.09
N ALA A 185 -22.24 -8.08 3.16
CA ALA A 185 -23.49 -8.81 3.26
C ALA A 185 -23.45 -9.70 4.51
N HIS A 186 -24.58 -9.80 5.19
CA HIS A 186 -24.78 -10.72 6.30
C HIS A 186 -25.90 -11.70 5.94
N SER A 187 -25.61 -13.00 6.05
CA SER A 187 -26.55 -14.09 5.78
C SER A 187 -26.30 -15.25 6.75
N THR A 188 -27.36 -15.74 7.39
CA THR A 188 -27.30 -16.95 8.22
C THR A 188 -27.31 -18.23 7.39
N GLU A 189 -27.61 -18.12 6.09
CA GLU A 189 -27.52 -19.21 5.13
C GLU A 189 -26.24 -19.07 4.32
N GLU A 190 -25.61 -20.20 3.99
CA GLU A 190 -24.39 -20.24 3.20
C GLU A 190 -24.64 -19.72 1.79
N ILE A 191 -23.87 -18.70 1.38
CA ILE A 191 -23.93 -18.13 0.05
C ILE A 191 -22.78 -18.73 -0.78
N PRO A 192 -23.05 -19.28 -1.99
CA PRO A 192 -22.00 -19.76 -2.87
C PRO A 192 -21.13 -18.60 -3.36
N ASP A 193 -19.82 -18.73 -3.14
CA ASP A 193 -18.82 -17.75 -3.57
C ASP A 193 -18.70 -17.67 -5.09
N GLY A 194 -18.51 -16.46 -5.62
CA GLY A 194 -18.20 -16.24 -7.03
C GLY A 194 -19.36 -16.44 -8.01
N VAL A 195 -20.60 -16.60 -7.51
CA VAL A 195 -21.79 -16.89 -8.34
C VAL A 195 -22.87 -15.81 -8.16
N PHE A 196 -23.57 -15.48 -9.25
CA PHE A 196 -24.74 -14.61 -9.19
C PHE A 196 -25.93 -15.35 -8.58
N LEU A 197 -26.46 -14.81 -7.49
CA LEU A 197 -27.66 -15.34 -6.85
C LEU A 197 -28.94 -14.84 -7.54
N PRO A 198 -29.93 -15.71 -7.82
CA PRO A 198 -31.25 -15.27 -8.28
C PRO A 198 -31.88 -14.28 -7.29
N GLY A 199 -32.48 -13.20 -7.79
CA GLY A 199 -33.12 -12.18 -6.95
C GLY A 199 -32.17 -11.12 -6.38
N GLN A 200 -30.86 -11.35 -6.42
CA GLN A 200 -29.84 -10.48 -5.81
C GLN A 200 -29.15 -9.52 -6.78
N GLY A 201 -29.64 -9.45 -8.02
CA GLY A 201 -29.09 -8.59 -9.07
C GLY A 201 -27.74 -9.08 -9.59
N SER A 202 -26.88 -8.15 -10.02
CA SER A 202 -25.54 -8.43 -10.53
C SER A 202 -24.48 -8.41 -9.43
N LYS A 203 -24.83 -8.88 -8.22
CA LYS A 203 -23.88 -8.97 -7.10
C LYS A 203 -23.23 -10.36 -7.07
N ILE A 204 -21.93 -10.37 -6.88
CA ILE A 204 -21.14 -11.56 -6.55
C ILE A 204 -20.70 -11.46 -5.10
N TYR A 205 -20.68 -12.59 -4.40
CA TYR A 205 -20.32 -12.69 -2.99
C TYR A 205 -19.01 -13.44 -2.80
N GLU A 206 -18.27 -13.06 -1.77
CA GLU A 206 -17.05 -13.73 -1.33
C GLU A 206 -17.07 -13.81 0.19
N HIS A 207 -16.93 -15.02 0.73
CA HIS A 207 -16.92 -15.26 2.18
C HIS A 207 -15.75 -14.54 2.87
N VAL A 208 -16.02 -13.95 4.03
CA VAL A 208 -15.00 -13.26 4.85
C VAL A 208 -14.75 -14.00 6.14
N ALA A 209 -15.79 -14.10 6.98
CA ALA A 209 -15.73 -14.70 8.30
C ALA A 209 -17.16 -14.93 8.81
N ASP A 210 -17.40 -16.08 9.44
CA ASP A 210 -18.70 -16.43 10.03
C ASP A 210 -19.84 -16.24 9.00
N ASP A 211 -20.86 -15.46 9.34
CA ASP A 211 -22.03 -15.16 8.49
C ASP A 211 -21.83 -13.93 7.58
N TRP A 212 -20.58 -13.46 7.42
CA TRP A 212 -20.23 -12.25 6.68
C TRP A 212 -19.57 -12.54 5.33
N TYR A 213 -20.02 -11.79 4.34
CA TYR A 213 -19.55 -11.85 2.96
C TYR A 213 -19.23 -10.43 2.47
N VAL A 214 -18.25 -10.28 1.59
CA VAL A 214 -18.11 -9.10 0.73
C VAL A 214 -19.01 -9.31 -0.48
N TRP A 215 -19.64 -8.24 -0.95
CA TRP A 215 -20.30 -8.24 -2.25
C TRP A 215 -19.76 -7.13 -3.15
N VAL A 216 -19.70 -7.41 -4.44
CA VAL A 216 -19.32 -6.45 -5.48
C VAL A 216 -20.36 -6.48 -6.59
N ALA A 217 -20.82 -5.31 -7.02
CA ALA A 217 -21.70 -5.18 -8.17
C ALA A 217 -20.92 -5.33 -9.49
N HIS A 218 -21.48 -6.01 -10.49
CA HIS A 218 -20.96 -6.13 -11.85
C HIS A 218 -21.90 -5.51 -12.89
#